data_AF-A0A3A8KNZ8-F1
#
_entry.id   AF-A0A3A8KNZ8-F1
#
_cell.length_a   1.000
_cell.length_b   1.000
_cell.length_c   1.000
_cell.angle_alpha   90.00
_cell.angle_beta   90.00
_cell.angle_gamma   90.00
#
_symmetry.space_group_name_H-M   'P 1'
#
loop_
_entity.id
_entity.type
_entity.pdbx_description
1 polymer ?
#
loop_
_entity_poly.entity_id
_entity_poly.type
_entity_poly.pdbx_seq_one_letter_code
_entity_poly.pdbx_strand_id
1 'polypeptide(L)'
;MNTGTGAGIGLGQLERDQREVKPLRDAFLEALDRHDGTGNPLPEWEDVLPRERQAWRAVDVLVRLRVERAETQLDLVRAERDALVSQMQSLRSQVRFLEVLRNQDELETTRAKLELEALRGARQRQATPTRSTSPAKEPAPALRTMKVTGLVEDKAAGGLYLAVNRGLEAVHQGATVRIQDTAATAEVTDVMPAEEAPVFIASPGAAFKVKVGDTLEVVTDKEQPATDDSASLVTMKVSALARDEEGGGIYLAVEGGEHDVRRGDALRLKGSRVAVEVTSVEPTARLPIFIGFPGDTFQPKEGDTVERLREVEDELPAPIA
;
A
#
# COMPACT_ATOMS: atom_id res chain seq x y z
N MET A 1 -35.85 -70.32 47.89
CA MET A 1 -36.05 -70.48 46.44
C MET A 1 -36.15 -69.07 45.85
N ASN A 2 -35.04 -68.56 45.30
CA ASN A 2 -35.00 -67.22 44.71
C ASN A 2 -35.14 -67.36 43.19
N THR A 3 -36.30 -67.00 42.66
CA THR A 3 -36.52 -66.80 41.22
C THR A 3 -36.02 -65.41 40.86
N GLY A 4 -34.76 -65.32 40.46
CA GLY A 4 -34.18 -64.10 39.88
C GLY A 4 -34.70 -63.88 38.46
N THR A 5 -35.44 -62.79 38.27
CA THR A 5 -35.96 -62.31 36.99
C THR A 5 -34.80 -61.88 36.10
N GLY A 6 -34.46 -62.71 35.11
CA GLY A 6 -33.48 -62.40 34.07
C GLY A 6 -34.03 -61.39 33.07
N ALA A 7 -34.01 -60.10 33.43
CA ALA A 7 -34.18 -59.01 32.48
C ALA A 7 -32.83 -58.70 31.78
N GLY A 8 -32.31 -59.67 31.05
CA GLY A 8 -31.16 -59.51 30.16
C GLY A 8 -31.63 -59.19 28.74
N ILE A 9 -32.39 -58.11 28.55
CA ILE A 9 -32.84 -57.70 27.22
C ILE A 9 -31.72 -56.90 26.56
N GLY A 10 -31.06 -57.51 25.57
CA GLY A 10 -30.79 -56.81 24.32
C GLY A 10 -29.36 -56.35 24.00
N LEU A 11 -28.38 -56.37 24.91
CA LEU A 11 -27.01 -55.92 24.56
C LEU A 11 -26.34 -56.83 23.51
N GLY A 12 -26.41 -58.14 23.70
CA GLY A 12 -25.87 -59.10 22.71
C GLY A 12 -26.68 -59.16 21.40
N GLN A 13 -27.93 -58.68 21.41
CA GLN A 13 -28.80 -58.64 20.24
C GLN A 13 -28.50 -57.38 19.41
N LEU A 14 -28.30 -56.23 20.07
CA LEU A 14 -27.80 -55.00 19.45
C LEU A 14 -26.39 -55.15 18.88
N GLU A 15 -25.49 -55.86 19.56
CA GLU A 15 -24.15 -56.14 19.03
C GLU A 15 -24.17 -57.13 17.85
N ARG A 16 -25.05 -58.14 17.86
CA ARG A 16 -25.25 -59.04 16.71
C ARG A 16 -25.86 -58.28 15.53
N ASP A 17 -26.87 -57.46 15.78
CA ASP A 17 -27.50 -56.63 14.76
C ASP A 17 -26.49 -55.65 14.15
N GLN A 18 -25.59 -55.05 14.94
CA GLN A 18 -24.51 -54.21 14.40
C GLN A 18 -23.51 -54.97 13.53
N ARG A 19 -23.16 -56.21 13.90
CA ARG A 19 -22.25 -57.06 13.12
C ARG A 19 -22.86 -57.50 11.79
N GLU A 20 -24.18 -57.65 11.73
CA GLU A 20 -24.91 -58.04 10.51
C GLU A 20 -25.27 -56.81 9.64
N VAL A 21 -25.50 -55.64 10.23
CA VAL A 21 -25.79 -54.38 9.53
C VAL A 21 -24.56 -53.80 8.83
N LYS A 22 -23.36 -53.98 9.41
CA LYS A 22 -22.10 -53.45 8.86
C LYS A 22 -21.77 -53.99 7.46
N PRO A 23 -21.82 -55.31 7.18
CA PRO A 23 -21.63 -55.87 5.85
C PRO A 23 -22.62 -55.32 4.81
N LEU A 24 -23.90 -55.18 5.18
CA LEU A 24 -24.94 -54.65 4.28
C LEU A 24 -24.69 -53.17 3.96
N ARG A 25 -24.35 -52.37 4.97
CA ARG A 25 -23.96 -50.96 4.79
C ARG A 25 -22.75 -50.83 3.88
N ASP A 26 -21.72 -51.64 4.10
CA ASP A 26 -20.48 -51.59 3.31
C ASP A 26 -20.75 -52.05 1.86
N ALA A 27 -21.61 -53.05 1.64
CA ALA A 27 -22.06 -53.48 0.32
C ALA A 27 -22.87 -52.39 -0.42
N PHE A 28 -23.73 -51.66 0.29
CA PHE A 28 -24.48 -50.53 -0.29
C PHE A 28 -23.57 -49.35 -0.66
N LEU A 29 -22.58 -49.03 0.19
CA LEU A 29 -21.57 -48.01 -0.15
C LEU A 29 -20.74 -48.44 -1.35
N GLU A 30 -20.32 -49.70 -1.41
CA GLU A 30 -19.58 -50.23 -2.54
C GLU A 30 -20.42 -50.23 -3.84
N ALA A 31 -21.73 -50.48 -3.74
CA ALA A 31 -22.64 -50.36 -4.87
C ALA A 31 -22.80 -48.90 -5.36
N LEU A 32 -22.85 -47.93 -4.44
CA LEU A 32 -22.87 -46.49 -4.77
C LEU A 32 -21.55 -46.03 -5.41
N ASP A 33 -20.42 -46.42 -4.83
CA ASP A 33 -19.09 -45.99 -5.28
C ASP A 33 -18.72 -46.60 -6.65
N ARG A 34 -19.34 -47.72 -7.03
CA ARG A 34 -19.06 -48.41 -8.29
C ARG A 34 -19.52 -47.68 -9.55
N HIS A 35 -20.34 -46.62 -9.48
CA HIS A 35 -20.73 -45.63 -10.52
C HIS A 35 -20.88 -46.01 -12.03
N ASP A 36 -20.68 -47.25 -12.44
CA ASP A 36 -20.48 -47.69 -13.82
C ASP A 36 -21.77 -48.26 -14.44
N GLY A 37 -22.87 -48.30 -13.68
CA GLY A 37 -24.16 -48.83 -14.13
C GLY A 37 -24.18 -50.35 -14.39
N THR A 38 -23.09 -51.07 -14.10
CA THR A 38 -22.91 -52.50 -14.36
C THR A 38 -23.16 -53.40 -13.14
N GLY A 39 -23.46 -52.81 -11.98
CA GLY A 39 -23.78 -53.53 -10.75
C GLY A 39 -25.27 -53.77 -10.55
N ASN A 40 -25.63 -54.69 -9.65
CA ASN A 40 -27.01 -54.85 -9.21
C ASN A 40 -27.53 -53.51 -8.67
N PRO A 41 -28.66 -53.00 -9.17
CA PRO A 41 -29.23 -51.75 -8.68
C PRO A 41 -29.52 -51.88 -7.19
N LEU A 42 -29.28 -50.81 -6.46
CA LEU A 42 -29.66 -50.72 -5.05
C LEU A 42 -31.18 -50.96 -4.94
N PRO A 43 -31.63 -51.79 -3.98
CA PRO A 43 -33.06 -52.05 -3.80
C PRO A 43 -33.80 -50.75 -3.48
N GLU A 44 -34.96 -50.56 -4.09
CA GLU A 44 -35.81 -49.39 -3.83
C GLU A 44 -36.30 -49.41 -2.38
N TRP A 45 -36.38 -48.24 -1.74
CA TRP A 45 -36.69 -48.10 -0.31
C TRP A 45 -37.95 -48.86 0.14
N GLU A 46 -38.93 -49.00 -0.76
CA GLU A 46 -40.19 -49.70 -0.52
C GLU A 46 -40.01 -51.22 -0.38
N ASP A 47 -39.00 -51.80 -1.03
CA ASP A 47 -38.68 -53.24 -1.03
C ASP A 47 -37.69 -53.65 0.08
N VAL A 48 -37.16 -52.67 0.83
CA VAL A 48 -36.14 -52.89 1.85
C VAL A 48 -36.76 -53.45 3.13
N LEU A 49 -36.26 -54.61 3.57
CA LEU A 49 -36.65 -55.25 4.82
C LEU A 49 -36.34 -54.34 6.03
N PRO A 50 -37.10 -54.38 7.14
CA PRO A 50 -36.88 -53.50 8.29
C PRO A 50 -35.43 -53.46 8.83
N ARG A 51 -34.68 -54.56 8.70
CA ARG A 51 -33.27 -54.66 9.09
C ARG A 51 -32.34 -53.91 8.14
N GLU A 52 -32.58 -54.03 6.85
CA GLU A 52 -31.81 -53.34 5.80
C GLU A 52 -32.08 -51.83 5.81
N ARG A 53 -33.24 -51.38 6.30
CA ARG A 53 -33.55 -49.95 6.49
C ARG A 53 -32.58 -49.28 7.46
N GLN A 54 -32.06 -50.00 8.46
CA GLN A 54 -31.07 -49.46 9.38
C GLN A 54 -29.70 -49.28 8.71
N ALA A 55 -29.29 -50.24 7.88
CA ALA A 55 -28.09 -50.12 7.05
C ALA A 55 -28.23 -48.95 6.07
N TRP A 56 -29.37 -48.82 5.40
CA TRP A 56 -29.69 -47.72 4.49
C TRP A 56 -29.63 -46.34 5.15
N ARG A 57 -30.20 -46.19 6.36
CA ARG A 57 -30.08 -44.92 7.11
C ARG A 57 -28.62 -44.58 7.45
N ALA A 58 -27.80 -45.58 7.78
CA ALA A 58 -26.38 -45.36 8.02
C ALA A 58 -25.63 -44.95 6.74
N VAL A 59 -26.00 -45.51 5.59
CA VAL A 59 -25.48 -45.10 4.28
C VAL A 59 -25.90 -43.66 3.96
N ASP A 60 -27.18 -43.31 4.12
CA ASP A 60 -27.70 -41.95 3.87
C ASP A 60 -26.93 -40.89 4.68
N VAL A 61 -26.69 -41.14 5.97
CA VAL A 61 -25.88 -40.23 6.80
C VAL A 61 -24.45 -40.10 6.27
N LEU A 62 -23.79 -41.21 5.89
CA LEU A 62 -22.43 -41.17 5.37
C LEU A 62 -22.33 -40.48 4.00
N VAL A 63 -23.31 -40.70 3.12
CA VAL A 63 -23.38 -40.05 1.81
C VAL A 63 -23.60 -38.55 2.00
N ARG A 64 -24.51 -38.12 2.88
CA ARG A 64 -24.70 -36.70 3.21
C ARG A 64 -23.40 -36.07 3.71
N LEU A 65 -22.71 -36.72 4.65
CA LEU A 65 -21.40 -36.22 5.13
C LEU A 65 -20.34 -36.16 4.03
N ARG A 66 -20.31 -37.13 3.09
CA ARG A 66 -19.41 -37.10 1.93
C ARG A 66 -19.76 -35.92 1.00
N VAL A 67 -21.04 -35.67 0.75
CA VAL A 67 -21.52 -34.56 -0.08
C VAL A 67 -21.18 -33.22 0.58
N GLU A 68 -21.50 -33.03 1.86
CA GLU A 68 -21.14 -31.82 2.62
C GLU A 68 -19.63 -31.57 2.58
N ARG A 69 -18.82 -32.63 2.75
CA ARG A 69 -17.37 -32.52 2.61
C ARG A 69 -16.94 -32.12 1.19
N ALA A 70 -17.53 -32.70 0.17
CA ALA A 70 -17.23 -32.33 -1.22
C ALA A 70 -17.64 -30.89 -1.54
N GLU A 71 -18.78 -30.43 -1.03
CA GLU A 71 -19.24 -29.04 -1.16
C GLU A 71 -18.28 -28.06 -0.49
N THR A 72 -17.85 -28.33 0.74
CA THR A 72 -16.85 -27.48 1.42
C THR A 72 -15.51 -27.45 0.68
N GLN A 73 -15.07 -28.57 0.08
CA GLN A 73 -13.87 -28.60 -0.76
C GLN A 73 -14.04 -27.81 -2.06
N LEU A 74 -15.21 -27.89 -2.70
CA LEU A 74 -15.52 -27.09 -3.89
C LEU A 74 -15.54 -25.59 -3.57
N ASP A 75 -16.09 -25.20 -2.42
CA ASP A 75 -16.11 -23.80 -2.00
C ASP A 75 -14.71 -23.28 -1.68
N LEU A 76 -13.83 -24.10 -1.10
CA LEU A 76 -12.42 -23.78 -0.94
C LEU A 76 -11.74 -23.53 -2.30
N VAL A 77 -11.92 -24.44 -3.27
CA VAL A 77 -11.36 -24.30 -4.62
C VAL A 77 -11.91 -23.06 -5.34
N ARG A 78 -13.18 -22.72 -5.14
CA ARG A 78 -13.77 -21.48 -5.68
C ARG A 78 -13.14 -20.24 -5.06
N ALA A 79 -12.93 -20.24 -3.74
CA ALA A 79 -12.26 -19.14 -3.05
C ALA A 79 -10.81 -18.97 -3.53
N GLU A 80 -10.06 -20.06 -3.69
CA GLU A 80 -8.70 -20.04 -4.25
C GLU A 80 -8.68 -19.50 -5.69
N ARG A 81 -9.60 -19.96 -6.54
CA ARG A 81 -9.77 -19.44 -7.90
C ARG A 81 -10.02 -17.93 -7.89
N ASP A 82 -10.92 -17.46 -7.03
CA ASP A 82 -11.29 -16.03 -6.99
C ASP A 82 -10.12 -15.17 -6.48
N ALA A 83 -9.35 -15.67 -5.51
CA ALA A 83 -8.11 -15.04 -5.07
C ALA A 83 -7.07 -14.94 -6.20
N LEU A 84 -6.87 -16.02 -6.97
CA LEU A 84 -5.98 -16.02 -8.13
C LEU A 84 -6.45 -15.07 -9.23
N VAL A 85 -7.76 -14.97 -9.47
CA VAL A 85 -8.34 -14.00 -10.43
C VAL A 85 -8.05 -12.58 -9.98
N SER A 86 -8.20 -12.28 -8.68
CA SER A 86 -7.84 -10.97 -8.12
C SER A 86 -6.36 -10.65 -8.32
N GLN A 87 -5.47 -11.61 -8.04
CA GLN A 87 -4.03 -11.45 -8.27
C GLN A 87 -3.71 -11.20 -9.75
N MET A 88 -4.31 -11.95 -10.68
CA MET A 88 -4.13 -11.73 -12.12
C MET A 88 -4.63 -10.35 -12.56
N GLN A 89 -5.72 -9.84 -12.00
CA GLN A 89 -6.21 -8.49 -12.29
C GLN A 89 -5.24 -7.42 -11.79
N SER A 90 -4.70 -7.59 -10.57
CA SER A 90 -3.66 -6.72 -10.02
C SER A 90 -2.42 -6.69 -10.91
N LEU A 91 -1.88 -7.86 -11.27
CA LEU A 91 -0.74 -7.97 -12.19
C LEU A 91 -1.03 -7.32 -13.55
N ARG A 92 -2.24 -7.50 -14.09
CA ARG A 92 -2.64 -6.86 -15.34
C ARG A 92 -2.69 -5.33 -15.23
N SER A 93 -3.13 -4.78 -14.09
CA SER A 93 -3.06 -3.34 -13.85
C SER A 93 -1.63 -2.83 -13.74
N GLN A 94 -0.74 -3.58 -13.08
CA GLN A 94 0.68 -3.23 -12.99
C GLN A 94 1.34 -3.23 -14.37
N VAL A 95 1.09 -4.24 -15.21
CA VAL A 95 1.60 -4.28 -16.59
C VAL A 95 1.10 -3.07 -17.39
N ARG A 96 -0.19 -2.74 -17.31
CA ARG A 96 -0.74 -1.55 -17.97
C ARG A 96 -0.08 -0.26 -17.48
N PHE A 97 0.17 -0.14 -16.18
CA PHE A 97 0.85 1.02 -15.62
C PHE A 97 2.28 1.15 -16.17
N LEU A 98 3.02 0.04 -16.22
CA LEU A 98 4.36 0.01 -16.83
C LEU A 98 4.34 0.35 -18.33
N GLU A 99 3.32 -0.09 -19.06
CA GLU A 99 3.12 0.29 -20.47
C GLU A 99 2.89 1.81 -20.61
N VAL A 100 2.11 2.42 -19.71
CA VAL A 100 1.91 3.88 -19.70
C VAL A 100 3.21 4.61 -19.43
N LEU A 101 3.97 4.19 -18.40
CA LEU A 101 5.28 4.79 -18.09
C LEU A 101 6.24 4.67 -19.26
N ARG A 102 6.32 3.48 -19.88
CA ARG A 102 7.17 3.27 -21.06
C ARG A 102 6.79 4.19 -22.21
N ASN A 103 5.48 4.36 -22.49
CA ASN A 103 5.02 5.26 -23.54
C ASN A 103 5.36 6.72 -23.22
N GLN A 104 5.28 7.12 -21.94
CA GLN A 104 5.68 8.44 -21.49
C GLN A 104 7.18 8.66 -21.69
N ASP A 105 8.03 7.71 -21.29
CA ASP A 105 9.48 7.78 -21.53
C ASP A 105 9.80 7.86 -23.03
N GLU A 106 9.11 7.10 -23.88
CA GLU A 106 9.26 7.17 -25.34
C GLU A 106 8.87 8.57 -25.89
N LEU A 107 7.82 9.21 -25.33
CA LEU A 107 7.43 10.57 -25.70
C LEU A 107 8.42 11.62 -25.20
N GLU A 108 8.91 11.50 -23.97
CA GLU A 108 9.89 12.43 -23.40
C GLU A 108 11.23 12.32 -24.15
N THR A 109 11.68 11.10 -24.47
CA THR A 109 12.90 10.89 -25.25
C THR A 109 12.78 11.41 -26.68
N THR A 110 11.62 11.30 -27.32
CA THR A 110 11.40 11.87 -28.66
C THR A 110 11.34 13.40 -28.61
N ARG A 111 10.68 13.98 -27.61
CA ARG A 111 10.68 15.44 -27.38
C ARG A 111 12.09 15.98 -27.13
N ALA A 112 12.87 15.35 -26.26
CA ALA A 112 14.25 15.74 -25.99
C ALA A 112 15.14 15.65 -27.25
N LYS A 113 14.94 14.64 -28.10
CA LYS A 113 15.64 14.53 -29.39
C LYS A 113 15.30 15.69 -30.32
N LEU A 114 14.02 16.04 -30.45
CA LEU A 114 13.57 17.17 -31.27
C LEU A 114 14.11 18.50 -30.74
N GLU A 115 14.13 18.71 -29.43
CA GLU A 115 14.72 19.90 -28.81
C GLU A 115 16.23 20.00 -29.08
N LEU A 116 16.97 18.89 -28.96
CA LEU A 116 18.39 18.85 -29.30
C LEU A 116 18.65 19.14 -30.79
N GLU A 117 17.83 18.62 -31.69
CA GLU A 117 17.91 18.93 -33.12
C GLU A 117 17.61 20.40 -33.41
N ALA A 118 16.60 20.99 -32.75
CA ALA A 118 16.29 22.41 -32.86
C ALA A 118 17.45 23.28 -32.37
N LEU A 119 18.08 22.92 -31.24
CA LEU A 119 19.26 23.61 -30.71
C LEU A 119 20.46 23.49 -31.65
N ARG A 120 20.71 22.31 -32.23
CA ARG A 120 21.78 22.12 -33.25
C ARG A 120 21.52 22.99 -34.48
N GLY A 121 20.28 23.04 -34.96
CA GLY A 121 19.88 23.88 -36.09
C GLY A 121 20.03 25.38 -35.79
N ALA A 122 19.63 25.84 -34.59
CA ALA A 122 19.80 27.22 -34.15
C ALA A 122 21.29 27.61 -34.05
N ARG A 123 22.13 26.71 -33.51
CA ARG A 123 23.58 26.90 -33.42
C ARG A 123 24.24 26.97 -34.80
N GLN A 124 23.81 26.16 -35.76
CA GLN A 124 24.28 26.26 -37.15
C GLN A 124 23.90 27.59 -37.80
N ARG A 125 22.72 28.14 -37.52
CA ARG A 125 22.30 29.45 -38.04
C ARG A 125 23.08 30.61 -37.41
N GLN A 126 23.45 30.50 -36.14
CA GLN A 126 24.31 31.48 -35.44
C GLN A 126 25.78 31.46 -35.89
N ALA A 127 26.23 30.44 -36.63
CA ALA A 127 27.61 30.36 -37.12
C ALA A 127 27.93 31.34 -38.28
N THR A 128 27.01 32.26 -38.62
CA THR A 128 27.30 33.38 -39.52
C THR A 128 27.64 34.61 -38.66
N PRO A 129 28.90 35.10 -38.67
CA PRO A 129 29.36 36.05 -37.67
C PRO A 129 28.87 37.46 -37.98
N THR A 130 28.21 38.11 -37.02
CA THR A 130 28.21 39.57 -36.92
C THR A 130 28.86 39.99 -35.61
N ARG A 131 29.90 40.82 -35.76
CA ARG A 131 30.83 41.32 -34.76
C ARG A 131 30.32 42.66 -34.22
N SER A 132 30.15 42.76 -32.90
CA SER A 132 30.12 44.03 -32.13
C SER A 132 30.11 43.67 -30.64
N THR A 133 31.23 43.72 -29.89
CA THR A 133 31.71 44.86 -29.03
C THR A 133 30.55 45.51 -28.24
N SER A 134 30.49 45.52 -26.89
CA SER A 134 31.48 45.95 -25.85
C SER A 134 30.98 45.54 -24.42
N PRO A 135 31.75 45.73 -23.32
CA PRO A 135 31.75 44.85 -22.15
C PRO A 135 31.07 45.35 -20.86
N ALA A 136 30.88 44.38 -19.95
CA ALA A 136 30.88 44.43 -18.48
C ALA A 136 29.94 45.38 -17.72
N LYS A 137 28.97 44.78 -17.00
CA LYS A 137 28.42 45.33 -15.76
C LYS A 137 28.36 44.21 -14.71
N GLU A 138 28.92 44.51 -13.54
CA GLU A 138 29.02 43.65 -12.34
C GLU A 138 27.70 42.95 -11.98
N PRO A 139 27.75 41.70 -11.48
CA PRO A 139 26.57 41.04 -10.94
C PRO A 139 26.18 41.66 -9.59
N ALA A 140 25.02 42.32 -9.57
CA ALA A 140 24.27 42.68 -8.37
C ALA A 140 23.91 41.40 -7.56
N PRO A 141 23.71 41.50 -6.23
CA PRO A 141 23.51 40.35 -5.34
C PRO A 141 22.34 39.47 -5.81
N ALA A 142 22.53 38.16 -5.68
CA ALA A 142 21.68 37.10 -6.21
C ALA A 142 20.17 37.35 -6.00
N LEU A 143 19.48 37.70 -7.09
CA LEU A 143 18.03 37.82 -7.14
C LEU A 143 17.40 36.43 -6.92
N ARG A 144 16.78 36.22 -5.75
CA ARG A 144 15.95 35.05 -5.40
C ARG A 144 14.55 35.16 -6.05
N THR A 145 14.52 35.42 -7.35
CA THR A 145 13.28 35.64 -8.11
C THR A 145 13.12 34.56 -9.17
N MET A 146 11.92 34.01 -9.30
CA MET A 146 11.57 32.98 -10.29
C MET A 146 10.37 33.42 -11.11
N LYS A 147 10.31 33.09 -12.39
CA LYS A 147 9.15 33.43 -13.23
C LYS A 147 8.29 32.21 -13.46
N VAL A 148 6.98 32.38 -13.31
CA VAL A 148 5.99 31.32 -13.57
C VAL A 148 5.84 31.12 -15.07
N THR A 149 6.17 29.93 -15.55
CA THR A 149 6.05 29.50 -16.95
C THR A 149 4.82 28.65 -17.23
N GLY A 150 4.18 28.16 -16.18
CA GLY A 150 3.03 27.26 -16.25
C GLY A 150 2.34 27.21 -14.91
N LEU A 151 1.03 27.02 -14.95
CA LEU A 151 0.15 27.02 -13.79
C LEU A 151 -0.89 25.94 -14.02
N VAL A 152 -1.01 25.01 -13.09
CA VAL A 152 -2.07 23.99 -13.07
C VAL A 152 -2.78 24.07 -11.73
N GLU A 153 -4.08 24.30 -11.77
CA GLU A 153 -4.93 24.26 -10.57
C GLU A 153 -5.28 22.81 -10.24
N ASP A 154 -4.97 22.37 -9.03
CA ASP A 154 -5.45 21.11 -8.50
C ASP A 154 -6.76 21.33 -7.74
N LYS A 155 -7.87 21.02 -8.42
CA LYS A 155 -9.22 21.14 -7.83
C LYS A 155 -9.49 20.09 -6.76
N ALA A 156 -8.76 18.98 -6.73
CA ALA A 156 -8.94 17.92 -5.74
C ALA A 156 -8.21 18.27 -4.43
N ALA A 157 -6.98 18.78 -4.54
CA ALA A 157 -6.19 19.20 -3.38
C ALA A 157 -6.41 20.67 -2.96
N GLY A 158 -7.15 21.46 -3.76
CA GLY A 158 -7.34 22.90 -3.52
C GLY A 158 -6.02 23.69 -3.61
N GLY A 159 -5.10 23.26 -4.47
CA GLY A 159 -3.73 23.78 -4.56
C GLY A 159 -3.35 24.24 -5.97
N LEU A 160 -2.13 24.75 -6.10
CA LEU A 160 -1.55 25.23 -7.35
C LEU A 160 -0.20 24.55 -7.60
N TYR A 161 -0.05 23.98 -8.79
CA TYR A 161 1.23 23.54 -9.33
C TYR A 161 1.79 24.64 -10.23
N LEU A 162 3.03 25.04 -9.98
CA LEU A 162 3.72 26.12 -10.66
C LEU A 162 4.94 25.58 -11.39
N ALA A 163 4.96 25.78 -12.71
CA ALA A 163 6.17 25.67 -13.52
C ALA A 163 6.97 26.96 -13.38
N VAL A 164 8.27 26.89 -13.09
CA VAL A 164 9.13 28.07 -12.92
C VAL A 164 10.40 27.98 -13.75
N ASN A 165 10.84 29.10 -14.34
CA ASN A 165 11.87 29.11 -15.40
C ASN A 165 13.33 29.02 -14.95
N ARG A 166 13.60 28.98 -13.64
CA ARG A 166 14.90 28.79 -12.94
C ARG A 166 14.73 29.28 -11.49
N GLY A 167 15.63 28.88 -10.60
CA GLY A 167 15.64 29.34 -9.21
C GLY A 167 15.11 28.34 -8.19
N LEU A 168 14.88 27.08 -8.58
CA LEU A 168 14.58 25.97 -7.65
C LEU A 168 15.65 25.82 -6.56
N GLU A 169 16.90 26.17 -6.85
CA GLU A 169 18.00 26.14 -5.87
C GLU A 169 17.74 27.03 -4.64
N ALA A 170 16.84 28.03 -4.75
CA ALA A 170 16.46 28.91 -3.66
C ALA A 170 15.10 28.58 -3.03
N VAL A 171 14.36 27.61 -3.58
CA VAL A 171 13.00 27.24 -3.13
C VAL A 171 13.03 25.86 -2.51
N HIS A 172 12.56 25.79 -1.28
CA HIS A 172 12.43 24.56 -0.51
C HIS A 172 11.01 24.46 0.04
N GLN A 173 10.63 23.25 0.45
CA GLN A 173 9.40 23.05 1.22
C GLN A 173 9.42 23.94 2.47
N GLY A 174 8.33 24.66 2.72
CA GLY A 174 8.19 25.67 3.78
C GLY A 174 8.65 27.08 3.39
N ALA A 175 9.21 27.27 2.19
CA ALA A 175 9.60 28.60 1.74
C ALA A 175 8.36 29.47 1.50
N THR A 176 8.39 30.72 1.98
CA THR A 176 7.35 31.71 1.65
C THR A 176 7.70 32.39 0.33
N VAL A 177 6.78 32.31 -0.63
CA VAL A 177 6.86 33.01 -1.91
C VAL A 177 5.85 34.13 -1.97
N ARG A 178 6.24 35.24 -2.58
CA ARG A 178 5.39 36.42 -2.79
C ARG A 178 5.32 36.73 -4.27
N ILE A 179 4.14 37.07 -4.78
CA ILE A 179 4.02 37.59 -6.15
C ILE A 179 4.61 39.01 -6.16
N GLN A 180 5.59 39.24 -7.03
CA GLN A 180 6.25 40.53 -7.20
C GLN A 180 5.20 41.64 -7.40
N ASP A 181 5.44 42.79 -6.77
CA ASP A 181 4.53 43.95 -6.76
C ASP A 181 3.17 43.72 -6.08
N THR A 182 3.03 42.64 -5.30
CA THR A 182 1.84 42.39 -4.48
C THR A 182 2.20 42.08 -3.02
N ALA A 183 1.23 42.25 -2.12
CA ALA A 183 1.34 41.78 -0.73
C ALA A 183 0.91 40.31 -0.56
N ALA A 184 0.58 39.61 -1.65
CA ALA A 184 0.08 38.25 -1.57
C ALA A 184 1.22 37.26 -1.43
N THR A 185 1.21 36.51 -0.33
CA THR A 185 2.19 35.46 -0.01
C THR A 185 1.53 34.10 0.04
N ALA A 186 2.29 33.05 -0.26
CA ALA A 186 1.91 31.67 -0.06
C ALA A 186 3.12 30.84 0.34
N GLU A 187 2.88 29.75 1.06
CA GLU A 187 3.91 28.82 1.49
C GLU A 187 4.03 27.69 0.47
N VAL A 188 5.26 27.36 0.10
CA VAL A 188 5.56 26.23 -0.78
C VAL A 188 5.43 24.94 0.02
N THR A 189 4.46 24.12 -0.33
CA THR A 189 4.18 22.87 0.38
C THR A 189 4.96 21.69 -0.19
N ASP A 190 5.38 21.75 -1.44
CA ASP A 190 6.28 20.75 -2.02
C ASP A 190 7.13 21.31 -3.17
N VAL A 191 8.29 20.72 -3.39
CA VAL A 191 9.21 21.05 -4.49
C VAL A 191 9.67 19.76 -5.18
N MET A 192 9.25 19.59 -6.43
CA MET A 192 9.49 18.41 -7.26
C MET A 192 10.39 18.76 -8.45
N PRO A 193 11.72 18.81 -8.28
CA PRO A 193 12.64 19.40 -9.27
C PRO A 193 12.69 18.65 -10.61
N ALA A 194 12.18 17.43 -10.68
CA ALA A 194 12.12 16.62 -11.89
C ALA A 194 10.84 16.85 -12.73
N GLU A 195 9.86 17.61 -12.22
CA GLU A 195 8.57 17.81 -12.89
C GLU A 195 8.51 19.10 -13.73
N GLU A 196 7.62 19.12 -14.72
CA GLU A 196 7.34 20.33 -15.50
C GLU A 196 6.77 21.46 -14.62
N ALA A 197 6.09 21.13 -13.52
CA ALA A 197 5.55 22.07 -12.54
C ALA A 197 6.11 21.82 -11.14
N PRO A 198 7.38 22.18 -10.89
CA PRO A 198 8.16 21.68 -9.77
C PRO A 198 7.84 22.33 -8.43
N VAL A 199 6.87 23.25 -8.34
CA VAL A 199 6.51 23.92 -7.07
C VAL A 199 5.02 23.72 -6.81
N PHE A 200 4.68 23.13 -5.68
CA PHE A 200 3.30 22.96 -5.24
C PHE A 200 2.99 23.85 -4.04
N ILE A 201 1.82 24.51 -4.08
CA ILE A 201 1.27 25.33 -3.02
C ILE A 201 -0.12 24.81 -2.69
N ALA A 202 -0.27 24.12 -1.56
CA ALA A 202 -1.57 23.71 -1.07
C ALA A 202 -2.30 24.92 -0.45
N SER A 203 -3.60 25.07 -0.77
CA SER A 203 -4.47 26.09 -0.17
C SER A 203 -3.90 27.52 -0.18
N PRO A 204 -3.54 28.07 -1.36
CA PRO A 204 -3.12 29.47 -1.45
C PRO A 204 -4.24 30.38 -0.88
N GLY A 205 -3.86 31.36 -0.06
CA GLY A 205 -4.83 32.34 0.44
C GLY A 205 -5.56 33.04 -0.69
N ALA A 206 -6.80 33.50 -0.48
CA ALA A 206 -7.63 34.08 -1.54
C ALA A 206 -7.03 35.31 -2.25
N ALA A 207 -6.02 35.96 -1.65
CA ALA A 207 -5.25 37.06 -2.22
C ALA A 207 -4.14 36.60 -3.19
N PHE A 208 -3.71 35.34 -3.10
CA PHE A 208 -2.62 34.76 -3.90
C PHE A 208 -3.14 34.25 -5.24
N LYS A 209 -3.31 35.18 -6.19
CA LYS A 209 -3.79 34.93 -7.55
C LYS A 209 -2.65 35.02 -8.56
N VAL A 210 -1.81 34.00 -8.58
CA VAL A 210 -0.66 33.91 -9.49
C VAL A 210 -1.10 33.52 -10.91
N LYS A 211 -0.40 34.02 -11.93
CA LYS A 211 -0.61 33.73 -13.34
C LYS A 211 0.69 33.38 -14.04
N VAL A 212 0.58 32.69 -15.18
CA VAL A 212 1.72 32.48 -16.08
C VAL A 212 2.26 33.83 -16.54
N GLY A 213 3.56 34.03 -16.36
CA GLY A 213 4.26 35.27 -16.64
C GLY A 213 4.62 36.08 -15.39
N ASP A 214 3.98 35.81 -14.24
CA ASP A 214 4.27 36.49 -12.98
C ASP A 214 5.66 36.12 -12.46
N THR A 215 6.29 37.06 -11.75
CA THR A 215 7.53 36.82 -11.03
C THR A 215 7.21 36.58 -9.55
N LEU A 216 7.76 35.52 -8.98
CA LEU A 216 7.70 35.23 -7.55
C LEU A 216 9.04 35.55 -6.89
N GLU A 217 8.98 36.14 -5.71
CA GLU A 217 10.12 36.45 -4.85
C GLU A 217 10.09 35.53 -3.63
N VAL A 218 11.21 34.91 -3.29
CA VAL A 218 11.32 34.12 -2.05
C VAL A 218 11.52 35.09 -0.88
N VAL A 219 10.47 35.29 -0.07
CA VAL A 219 10.49 36.14 1.12
C VAL A 219 11.00 35.30 2.28
N THR A 220 12.31 35.36 2.51
CA THR A 220 12.97 34.67 3.61
C THR A 220 13.21 35.69 4.72
N ASP A 221 12.31 35.75 5.72
CA ASP A 221 12.51 36.55 6.94
C ASP A 221 13.33 35.83 8.01
N LYS A 222 14.05 34.76 7.64
CA LYS A 222 15.06 34.15 8.49
C LYS A 222 16.36 33.99 7.72
N GLU A 223 17.21 35.01 7.86
CA GLU A 223 18.61 34.75 8.18
C GLU A 223 18.62 33.76 9.34
N GLN A 224 18.82 32.49 9.05
CA GLN A 224 19.13 31.51 10.07
C GLN A 224 20.66 31.45 10.14
N PRO A 225 21.26 31.86 11.27
CA PRO A 225 22.71 31.81 11.43
C PRO A 225 23.19 30.37 11.34
N ALA A 226 24.40 30.21 10.83
CA ALA A 226 25.16 28.98 11.02
C ALA A 226 25.23 28.65 12.53
N THR A 227 25.21 27.35 12.82
CA THR A 227 25.42 26.68 14.12
C THR A 227 24.33 26.84 15.20
N ASP A 228 23.53 25.77 15.39
CA ASP A 228 23.75 24.87 16.53
C ASP A 228 23.04 23.51 16.34
N ASP A 229 23.77 22.43 16.63
CA ASP A 229 23.39 21.02 16.54
C ASP A 229 22.24 20.65 17.51
N SER A 230 21.00 20.91 17.10
CA SER A 230 19.84 20.27 17.70
C SER A 230 18.78 20.01 16.64
N ALA A 231 18.93 18.85 15.97
CA ALA A 231 18.05 18.32 14.95
C ALA A 231 16.57 18.43 15.34
N SER A 232 15.78 19.06 14.47
CA SER A 232 14.31 19.12 14.59
C SER A 232 13.73 17.73 14.33
N LEU A 233 13.62 16.92 15.38
CA LEU A 233 12.89 15.65 15.39
C LEU A 233 11.42 15.94 15.09
N VAL A 234 10.86 15.27 14.08
CA VAL A 234 9.41 15.34 13.82
C VAL A 234 8.73 14.43 14.83
N THR A 235 8.05 15.02 15.80
CA THR A 235 7.28 14.33 16.84
C THR A 235 5.84 14.15 16.40
N MET A 236 5.34 12.92 16.44
CA MET A 236 3.98 12.54 16.05
C MET A 236 3.34 11.73 17.18
N LYS A 237 2.03 11.82 17.34
CA LYS A 237 1.31 11.09 18.40
C LYS A 237 0.58 9.89 17.82
N VAL A 238 0.70 8.71 18.42
CA VAL A 238 -0.02 7.51 17.97
C VAL A 238 -1.50 7.65 18.28
N SER A 239 -2.35 7.66 17.24
CA SER A 239 -3.81 7.75 17.35
C SER A 239 -4.49 6.39 17.40
N ALA A 240 -3.89 5.37 16.79
CA ALA A 240 -4.39 4.01 16.83
C ALA A 240 -3.26 3.02 16.49
N LEU A 241 -3.40 1.77 16.93
CA LEU A 241 -2.49 0.69 16.56
C LEU A 241 -3.21 -0.65 16.46
N ALA A 242 -2.68 -1.55 15.64
CA ALA A 242 -3.08 -2.95 15.60
C ALA A 242 -1.85 -3.85 15.45
N ARG A 243 -1.89 -5.03 16.06
CA ARG A 243 -0.85 -6.05 15.87
C ARG A 243 -1.23 -6.93 14.68
N ASP A 244 -0.23 -7.30 13.90
CA ASP A 244 -0.38 -8.33 12.88
C ASP A 244 -0.23 -9.70 13.55
N GLU A 245 -1.34 -10.43 13.69
CA GLU A 245 -1.38 -11.75 14.33
C GLU A 245 -0.68 -12.84 13.49
N GLU A 246 -0.52 -12.63 12.18
CA GLU A 246 0.04 -13.63 11.26
C GLU A 246 1.51 -13.35 10.92
N GLY A 247 1.90 -12.07 10.78
CA GLY A 247 3.24 -11.67 10.36
C GLY A 247 4.15 -11.08 11.46
N GLY A 248 3.65 -10.89 12.68
CA GLY A 248 4.48 -10.39 13.81
C GLY A 248 4.88 -8.91 13.70
N GLY A 249 4.21 -8.14 12.84
CA GLY A 249 4.37 -6.69 12.70
C GLY A 249 3.38 -5.87 13.53
N ILE A 250 3.50 -4.54 13.43
CA ILE A 250 2.57 -3.58 14.04
C ILE A 250 2.15 -2.55 12.99
N TYR A 251 0.85 -2.29 12.94
CA TYR A 251 0.22 -1.20 12.19
C TYR A 251 -0.03 -0.01 13.11
N LEU A 252 0.25 1.20 12.64
CA LEU A 252 0.13 2.45 13.38
C LEU A 252 -0.62 3.50 12.56
N ALA A 253 -1.44 4.28 13.24
CA ALA A 253 -1.88 5.59 12.80
C ALA A 253 -1.30 6.66 13.72
N VAL A 254 -0.92 7.80 13.14
CA VAL A 254 -0.36 8.93 13.88
C VAL A 254 -1.12 10.22 13.56
N GLU A 255 -1.34 11.05 14.58
CA GLU A 255 -1.96 12.37 14.44
C GLU A 255 -0.98 13.32 13.73
N GLY A 256 -1.44 13.91 12.62
CA GLY A 256 -0.77 15.03 11.96
C GLY A 256 0.39 14.68 11.02
N GLY A 257 0.55 13.42 10.58
CA GLY A 257 1.76 13.05 9.84
C GLY A 257 1.72 11.79 8.98
N GLU A 258 0.59 11.46 8.35
CA GLU A 258 0.58 10.43 7.28
C GLU A 258 1.46 10.87 6.09
N HIS A 259 1.59 12.18 5.86
CA HIS A 259 2.49 12.77 4.86
C HIS A 259 3.96 12.85 5.28
N ASP A 260 4.24 12.63 6.57
CA ASP A 260 5.57 12.82 7.16
C ASP A 260 6.33 11.52 7.37
N VAL A 261 5.71 10.35 7.16
CA VAL A 261 6.38 9.06 7.31
C VAL A 261 6.49 8.37 5.97
N ARG A 262 7.71 7.96 5.61
CA ARG A 262 8.03 7.22 4.39
C ARG A 262 8.52 5.82 4.74
N ARG A 263 8.40 4.90 3.79
CA ARG A 263 9.06 3.60 3.87
C ARG A 263 10.57 3.81 3.99
N GLY A 264 11.21 3.10 4.91
CA GLY A 264 12.63 3.26 5.26
C GLY A 264 12.89 4.27 6.39
N ASP A 265 11.91 5.08 6.78
CA ASP A 265 12.09 6.02 7.89
C ASP A 265 12.32 5.26 9.20
N ALA A 266 13.27 5.74 10.01
CA ALA A 266 13.50 5.23 11.34
C ALA A 266 12.61 5.97 12.36
N LEU A 267 11.75 5.23 13.05
CA LEU A 267 10.88 5.73 14.11
C LEU A 267 11.39 5.26 15.47
N ARG A 268 11.38 6.16 16.46
CA ARG A 268 11.63 5.80 17.87
C ARG A 268 10.50 6.29 18.75
N LEU A 269 10.23 5.59 19.86
CA LEU A 269 9.39 6.14 20.90
C LEU A 269 10.12 7.26 21.62
N LYS A 270 9.43 8.36 21.92
CA LYS A 270 10.01 9.49 22.65
C LYS A 270 10.53 9.03 24.01
N GLY A 271 11.82 9.27 24.26
CA GLY A 271 12.52 8.80 25.47
C GLY A 271 13.06 7.36 25.38
N SER A 272 12.84 6.66 24.27
CA SER A 272 13.48 5.39 23.96
C SER A 272 14.73 5.61 23.10
N ARG A 273 15.70 4.69 23.25
CA ARG A 273 16.88 4.60 22.36
C ARG A 273 16.67 3.62 21.21
N VAL A 274 15.55 2.92 21.20
CA VAL A 274 15.24 1.90 20.18
C VAL A 274 14.56 2.58 19.01
N ALA A 275 15.16 2.44 17.84
CA ALA A 275 14.59 2.84 16.56
C ALA A 275 14.17 1.59 15.79
N VAL A 276 13.08 1.71 15.04
CA VAL A 276 12.56 0.69 14.14
C VAL A 276 12.32 1.29 12.77
N GLU A 277 12.50 0.49 11.73
CA GLU A 277 12.35 0.94 10.35
C GLU A 277 10.92 0.74 9.86
N VAL A 278 10.37 1.75 9.20
CA VAL A 278 9.05 1.67 8.58
C VAL A 278 9.11 0.79 7.34
N THR A 279 8.41 -0.33 7.38
CA THR A 279 8.43 -1.34 6.31
C THR A 279 7.51 -0.98 5.15
N SER A 280 6.34 -0.39 5.44
CA SER A 280 5.39 0.07 4.42
C SER A 280 4.57 1.25 4.92
N VAL A 281 4.08 2.08 3.98
CA VAL A 281 3.13 3.16 4.23
C VAL A 281 1.99 3.06 3.21
N GLU A 282 0.76 2.96 3.69
CA GLU A 282 -0.47 2.83 2.91
C GLU A 282 -1.42 4.00 3.22
N PRO A 283 -1.33 5.14 2.51
CA PRO A 283 -2.02 6.40 2.85
C PRO A 283 -3.56 6.36 2.80
N THR A 284 -4.14 5.25 2.34
CA THR A 284 -5.59 5.05 2.25
C THR A 284 -6.10 4.08 3.31
N ALA A 285 -5.18 3.45 4.07
CA ALA A 285 -5.52 2.53 5.13
C ALA A 285 -5.85 3.29 6.42
N ARG A 286 -6.70 2.69 7.27
CA ARG A 286 -7.02 3.25 8.60
C ARG A 286 -5.79 3.30 9.52
N LEU A 287 -4.83 2.41 9.29
CA LEU A 287 -3.56 2.33 10.00
C LEU A 287 -2.45 2.34 8.95
N PRO A 288 -2.04 3.52 8.50
CA PRO A 288 -1.24 3.66 7.29
C PRO A 288 0.21 3.21 7.45
N ILE A 289 0.77 3.18 8.64
CA ILE A 289 2.19 2.87 8.84
C ILE A 289 2.33 1.42 9.29
N PHE A 290 3.11 0.63 8.56
CA PHE A 290 3.43 -0.75 8.93
C PHE A 290 4.91 -0.91 9.26
N ILE A 291 5.18 -1.55 10.41
CA ILE A 291 6.52 -1.89 10.88
C ILE A 291 6.58 -3.41 11.02
N GLY A 292 7.36 -4.04 10.15
CA GLY A 292 7.68 -5.47 10.21
C GLY A 292 8.78 -5.72 11.23
N PHE A 293 8.55 -6.67 12.13
CA PHE A 293 9.52 -7.10 13.15
C PHE A 293 10.07 -5.97 14.05
N PRO A 294 9.21 -5.21 14.76
CA PRO A 294 9.64 -4.12 15.63
C PRO A 294 10.52 -4.56 16.82
N GLY A 295 10.64 -5.87 17.08
CA GLY A 295 11.31 -6.42 18.24
C GLY A 295 10.53 -6.18 19.54
N ASP A 296 10.87 -6.92 20.60
CA ASP A 296 10.13 -6.90 21.87
C ASP A 296 10.23 -5.56 22.62
N THR A 297 11.19 -4.71 22.23
CA THR A 297 11.50 -3.45 22.90
C THR A 297 10.73 -2.25 22.33
N PHE A 298 10.18 -2.37 21.12
CA PHE A 298 9.35 -1.34 20.51
C PHE A 298 7.86 -1.71 20.65
N GLN A 299 7.26 -1.28 21.76
CA GLN A 299 5.84 -1.55 22.08
C GLN A 299 5.07 -0.23 22.22
N PRO A 300 4.73 0.44 21.10
CA PRO A 300 3.93 1.67 21.14
C PRO A 300 2.53 1.40 21.70
N LYS A 301 1.96 2.39 22.35
CA LYS A 301 0.57 2.45 22.80
C LYS A 301 -0.14 3.64 22.19
N GLU A 302 -1.46 3.57 22.15
CA GLU A 302 -2.29 4.71 21.77
C GLU A 302 -2.01 5.88 22.73
N GLY A 303 -1.78 7.06 22.16
CA GLY A 303 -1.36 8.26 22.88
C GLY A 303 0.15 8.43 23.06
N ASP A 304 0.97 7.42 22.75
CA ASP A 304 2.42 7.55 22.80
C ASP A 304 2.92 8.54 21.74
N THR A 305 4.06 9.17 22.01
CA THR A 305 4.73 10.05 21.04
C THR A 305 5.85 9.28 20.37
N VAL A 306 5.82 9.22 19.04
CA VAL A 306 6.90 8.68 18.20
C VAL A 306 7.65 9.83 17.55
N GLU A 307 8.96 9.67 17.40
CA GLU A 307 9.86 10.62 16.78
C GLU A 307 10.45 9.98 15.54
N ARG A 308 10.36 10.68 14.42
CA ARG A 308 11.10 10.30 13.21
C ARG A 308 12.54 10.79 13.31
N LEU A 309 13.48 9.86 13.15
CA LEU A 309 14.88 10.15 12.93
C LEU A 309 15.07 10.41 11.43
N ARG A 310 15.46 11.63 11.05
CA ARG A 310 15.98 11.86 9.70
C ARG A 310 17.32 11.14 9.62
N GLU A 311 17.54 10.39 8.54
CA GLU A 311 18.82 9.75 8.25
C GLU A 311 19.95 10.76 8.47
N VAL A 312 20.69 10.55 9.55
CA VAL A 312 22.05 11.04 9.66
C VAL A 312 22.85 10.01 8.88
N GLU A 313 23.44 10.42 7.76
CA GLU A 313 24.60 9.73 7.22
C GLU A 313 25.62 9.61 8.36
N ASP A 314 25.63 8.48 9.08
CA ASP A 314 26.82 7.79 9.57
C ASP A 314 26.47 6.67 10.56
N GLU A 315 26.98 5.48 10.22
CA GLU A 315 27.30 4.35 11.10
C GLU A 315 26.18 3.80 12.01
N LEU A 316 25.30 2.95 11.46
CA LEU A 316 24.73 1.86 12.26
C LEU A 316 25.73 0.70 12.31
N PRO A 317 26.17 0.25 13.51
CA PRO A 317 26.99 -0.94 13.63
C PRO A 317 26.16 -2.17 13.24
N ALA A 318 26.79 -3.07 12.49
CA ALA A 318 26.20 -4.34 12.06
C ALA A 318 25.52 -5.09 13.22
N PRO A 319 24.35 -5.72 13.00
CA PRO A 319 23.74 -6.56 14.03
C PRO A 319 24.68 -7.74 14.33
N ILE A 320 25.06 -7.87 15.60
CA ILE A 320 25.69 -9.06 16.15
C ILE A 320 24.57 -10.05 16.53
N ALA A 321 24.74 -11.27 16.02
CA ALA A 321 24.09 -12.55 16.35
C ALA A 321 22.67 -12.80 15.80
#